data_AF-A0A7L4PTY9-F1
#
_entry.id   AF-A0A7L4PTY9-F1
#
_cell.length_a   1.000
_cell.length_b   1.000
_cell.length_c   1.000
_cell.angle_alpha   90.00
_cell.angle_beta   90.00
_cell.angle_gamma   90.00
#
_symmetry.space_group_name_H-M   'P 1'
#
loop_
_entity.id
_entity.type
_entity.pdbx_description
1 polymer ?
#
loop_
_entity_poly.entity_id
_entity_poly.type
_entity_poly.pdbx_seq_one_letter_code
_entity_poly.pdbx_strand_id
1 'polypeptide(L)'
;MSGTEREEIVSRLSYAVSLIQEGMHPACIPEVGMNIVYALPGACEPGDVAGVMGRIVRLGSAVHPVGGIAFGASDHIARIVLTAMRFDPAVRSAANIRFSERAVELLRDMMLEVRSFDRTAEPPGVKTMDWGVAQCCRDGIPDVIFDRG
;
A
#
# COMPACT_ATOMS: atom_id res chain seq x y z
N MET A 1 18.24 -11.89 -12.20
CA MET A 1 16.97 -11.19 -12.54
C MET A 1 17.35 -9.79 -12.98
N SER A 2 17.06 -9.45 -14.24
CA SER A 2 17.73 -8.40 -15.02
C SER A 2 17.29 -6.99 -14.64
N GLY A 3 18.23 -6.02 -14.63
CA GLY A 3 17.97 -4.62 -14.28
C GLY A 3 16.77 -3.98 -14.98
N THR A 4 16.40 -4.46 -16.17
CA THR A 4 15.22 -4.05 -16.94
C THR A 4 13.89 -4.12 -16.17
N GLU A 5 13.68 -5.14 -15.33
CA GLU A 5 12.41 -5.28 -14.60
C GLU A 5 12.31 -4.28 -13.44
N ARG A 6 13.43 -4.04 -12.75
CA ARG A 6 13.52 -3.01 -11.71
C ARG A 6 13.30 -1.62 -12.31
N GLU A 7 13.87 -1.35 -13.48
CA GLU A 7 13.68 -0.10 -14.22
C GLU A 7 12.21 0.10 -14.65
N GLU A 8 11.55 -0.94 -15.16
CA GLU A 8 10.13 -0.86 -15.53
C GLU A 8 9.25 -0.54 -14.31
N ILE A 9 9.47 -1.22 -13.20
CA ILE A 9 8.74 -0.97 -11.94
C ILE A 9 8.96 0.47 -11.48
N VAL A 10 10.20 0.96 -11.49
CA VAL A 10 10.53 2.34 -11.12
C VAL A 10 9.82 3.32 -12.04
N SER A 11 9.82 3.09 -13.35
CA SER A 11 9.14 3.95 -14.32
C SER A 11 7.62 4.00 -14.08
N ARG A 12 6.98 2.83 -13.95
CA ARG A 12 5.52 2.72 -13.72
C ARG A 12 5.11 3.33 -12.39
N LEU A 13 5.88 3.10 -11.33
CA LEU A 13 5.60 3.66 -10.02
C LEU A 13 5.82 5.17 -10.00
N SER A 14 6.86 5.68 -10.70
CA SER A 14 7.08 7.12 -10.86
C SER A 14 5.90 7.80 -11.56
N TYR A 15 5.36 7.17 -12.61
CA TYR A 15 4.16 7.65 -13.29
C TYR A 15 2.91 7.60 -12.38
N ALA A 16 2.72 6.52 -11.61
CA ALA A 16 1.62 6.47 -10.65
C ALA A 16 1.72 7.58 -9.59
N VAL A 17 2.94 7.89 -9.12
CA VAL A 17 3.18 8.98 -8.17
C VAL A 17 2.89 10.34 -8.78
N SER A 18 3.21 10.59 -10.06
CA SER A 18 2.84 11.86 -10.71
C SER A 18 1.33 12.03 -10.81
N LEU A 19 0.59 10.96 -11.14
CA LEU A 19 -0.88 10.99 -11.14
C LEU A 19 -1.46 11.28 -9.74
N ILE A 20 -0.87 10.70 -8.69
CA ILE A 20 -1.28 10.97 -7.30
C ILE A 20 -0.98 12.43 -6.92
N GLN A 21 0.20 12.93 -7.26
CA GLN A 21 0.62 14.29 -6.95
C GLN A 21 -0.30 15.34 -7.60
N GLU A 22 -0.74 15.09 -8.83
CA GLU A 22 -1.59 16.02 -9.59
C GLU A 22 -3.09 15.88 -9.29
N GLY A 23 -3.56 14.65 -9.03
CA GLY A 23 -5.00 14.35 -8.96
C GLY A 23 -5.55 14.06 -7.56
N MET A 24 -4.71 13.71 -6.58
CA MET A 24 -5.21 13.31 -5.26
C MET A 24 -5.51 14.53 -4.38
N HIS A 25 -6.68 14.53 -3.74
CA HIS A 25 -7.02 15.56 -2.77
C HIS A 25 -6.15 15.40 -1.50
N PRO A 26 -5.56 16.48 -0.94
CA PRO A 26 -4.67 16.39 0.23
C PRO A 26 -5.30 15.77 1.48
N ALA A 27 -6.63 15.80 1.59
CA ALA A 27 -7.34 15.15 2.69
C ALA A 27 -7.25 13.61 2.65
N CYS A 28 -6.89 13.02 1.51
CA CYS A 28 -6.65 11.58 1.40
C CYS A 28 -5.28 11.16 1.96
N ILE A 29 -4.39 12.11 2.29
CA ILE A 29 -3.07 11.81 2.84
C ILE A 29 -3.17 11.68 4.37
N PRO A 30 -2.76 10.55 4.97
CA PRO A 30 -2.77 10.37 6.42
C PRO A 30 -1.66 11.22 7.08
N GLU A 31 -1.79 11.45 8.39
CA GLU A 31 -0.82 12.24 9.16
C GLU A 31 0.59 11.64 9.15
N VAL A 32 0.68 10.30 9.10
CA VAL A 32 1.95 9.58 8.97
C VAL A 32 2.51 9.58 7.54
N GLY A 33 1.80 10.16 6.57
CA GLY A 33 2.15 10.10 5.15
C GLY A 33 1.68 8.82 4.45
N MET A 34 1.38 8.97 3.16
CA MET A 34 1.00 7.90 2.24
C MET A 34 2.24 7.28 1.60
N ASN A 35 2.22 5.99 1.32
CA ASN A 35 3.15 5.39 0.38
C ASN A 35 2.36 4.54 -0.62
N ILE A 36 2.88 4.46 -1.84
CA ILE A 36 2.45 3.52 -2.87
C ILE A 36 3.67 2.67 -3.21
N VAL A 37 3.49 1.36 -3.27
CA VAL A 37 4.58 0.42 -3.52
C VAL A 37 4.29 -0.48 -4.70
N TYR A 38 5.34 -1.01 -5.30
CA TYR A 38 5.25 -1.99 -6.38
C TYR A 38 6.37 -3.02 -6.28
N ALA A 39 6.01 -4.28 -6.11
CA ALA A 39 6.90 -5.41 -5.89
C ALA A 39 7.31 -6.10 -7.19
N LEU A 40 8.54 -6.65 -7.21
CA LEU A 40 8.97 -7.58 -8.26
C LEU A 40 8.09 -8.84 -8.29
N PRO A 41 7.91 -9.49 -9.45
CA PRO A 41 7.36 -10.83 -9.50
C PRO A 41 8.19 -11.78 -8.62
N GLY A 42 7.51 -12.53 -7.74
CA GLY A 42 8.17 -13.43 -6.80
C GLY A 42 8.97 -12.73 -5.68
N ALA A 43 8.72 -11.44 -5.42
CA ALA A 43 9.31 -10.72 -4.30
C ALA A 43 9.06 -11.46 -2.97
N CYS A 44 10.12 -11.61 -2.16
CA CYS A 44 10.07 -12.32 -0.88
C CYS A 44 10.44 -11.42 0.31
N GLU A 45 11.06 -10.26 0.06
CA GLU A 45 11.53 -9.35 1.09
C GLU A 45 11.31 -7.88 0.74
N PRO A 46 11.31 -6.95 1.72
CA PRO A 46 11.10 -5.54 1.46
C PRO A 46 12.07 -4.90 0.45
N GLY A 47 13.29 -5.44 0.32
CA GLY A 47 14.28 -5.01 -0.67
C GLY A 47 13.89 -5.27 -2.13
N ASP A 48 12.90 -6.12 -2.36
CA ASP A 48 12.33 -6.40 -3.69
C ASP A 48 11.09 -5.54 -4.01
N VAL A 49 10.76 -4.60 -3.12
CA VAL A 49 9.61 -3.73 -3.26
C VAL A 49 10.04 -2.28 -3.45
N ALA A 50 9.64 -1.67 -4.55
CA ALA A 50 9.85 -0.24 -4.79
C ALA A 50 8.78 0.60 -4.08
N GLY A 51 9.15 1.77 -3.57
CA GLY A 51 8.25 2.72 -2.94
C GLY A 51 8.81 4.14 -3.00
N VAL A 52 8.06 5.11 -2.45
CA VAL A 52 8.50 6.51 -2.36
C VAL A 52 9.42 6.71 -1.16
N MET A 53 10.65 7.17 -1.40
CA MET A 53 11.56 7.57 -0.33
C MET A 53 10.97 8.75 0.45
N GLY A 54 10.85 8.62 1.78
CA GLY A 54 10.29 9.67 2.62
C GLY A 54 8.77 9.84 2.54
N ARG A 55 8.06 8.97 1.79
CA ARG A 55 6.59 8.95 1.62
C ARG A 55 6.08 10.13 0.77
N ILE A 56 4.76 10.12 0.55
CA ILE A 56 3.96 11.21 -0.02
C ILE A 56 3.25 11.88 1.15
N VAL A 57 3.46 13.18 1.30
CA VAL A 57 2.96 13.97 2.43
C VAL A 57 2.05 15.08 1.95
N ARG A 58 1.25 15.62 2.87
CA ARG A 58 0.51 16.86 2.66
C ARG A 58 1.44 18.05 2.93
N LEU A 59 1.67 18.88 1.93
CA LEU A 59 2.41 20.13 2.06
C LEU A 59 1.45 21.30 1.82
N GLY A 60 0.86 21.83 2.90
CA GLY A 60 -0.20 22.84 2.82
C GLY A 60 -1.46 22.30 2.15
N SER A 61 -1.79 22.82 0.97
CA SER A 61 -2.91 22.38 0.13
C SER A 61 -2.47 21.45 -1.02
N ALA A 62 -1.22 20.99 -1.04
CA ALA A 62 -0.69 20.12 -2.09
C ALA A 62 -0.35 18.72 -1.54
N VAL A 63 -0.38 17.74 -2.43
CA VAL A 63 0.20 16.40 -2.24
C VAL A 63 1.64 16.45 -2.75
N HIS A 64 2.60 15.97 -1.96
CA HIS A 64 4.02 16.13 -2.26
C HIS A 64 4.80 14.84 -1.98
N PRO A 65 5.39 14.18 -2.99
CA PRO A 65 6.36 13.11 -2.76
C PRO A 65 7.66 13.71 -2.22
N VAL A 66 8.14 13.21 -1.08
CA VAL A 66 9.33 13.75 -0.41
C VAL A 66 10.61 13.42 -1.18
N GLY A 67 10.66 12.25 -1.81
CA GLY A 67 11.81 11.77 -2.57
C GLY A 67 11.41 10.94 -3.77
N GLY A 68 12.42 10.41 -4.47
CA GLY A 68 12.23 9.55 -5.63
C GLY A 68 11.77 8.13 -5.28
N ILE A 69 11.66 7.30 -6.31
CA ILE A 69 11.36 5.88 -6.15
C ILE A 69 12.63 5.09 -5.87
N ALA A 70 12.60 4.24 -4.85
CA ALA A 70 13.66 3.31 -4.56
C ALA A 70 13.12 1.97 -4.04
N PHE A 71 13.87 0.91 -4.29
CA PHE A 71 13.64 -0.40 -3.68
C PHE A 71 14.00 -0.36 -2.19
N GLY A 72 13.20 -1.02 -1.35
CA GLY A 72 13.37 -0.98 0.11
C GLY A 72 12.98 0.34 0.76
N ALA A 73 12.29 1.24 0.05
CA ALA A 73 11.92 2.56 0.59
C ALA A 73 10.79 2.54 1.63
N SER A 74 10.06 1.42 1.78
CA SER A 74 8.85 1.35 2.61
C SER A 74 8.68 -0.02 3.28
N ASP A 75 9.15 -0.17 4.51
CA ASP A 75 9.03 -1.45 5.24
C ASP A 75 7.59 -1.82 5.60
N HIS A 76 6.75 -0.82 5.88
CA HIS A 76 5.38 -1.07 6.36
C HIS A 76 4.48 -1.55 5.22
N ILE A 77 4.44 -0.81 4.11
CA ILE A 77 3.58 -1.17 2.97
C ILE A 77 4.17 -2.34 2.18
N ALA A 78 5.50 -2.50 2.15
CA ALA A 78 6.11 -3.69 1.55
C ALA A 78 5.63 -4.99 2.22
N ARG A 79 5.56 -5.04 3.55
CA ARG A 79 5.04 -6.23 4.25
C ARG A 79 3.59 -6.54 3.93
N ILE A 80 2.76 -5.52 3.76
CA ILE A 80 1.35 -5.68 3.38
C ILE A 80 1.25 -6.31 1.98
N VAL A 81 1.93 -5.72 0.98
CA VAL A 81 1.85 -6.24 -0.39
C VAL A 81 2.50 -7.62 -0.50
N LEU A 82 3.60 -7.88 0.19
CA LEU A 82 4.22 -9.21 0.24
C LEU A 82 3.30 -10.24 0.88
N THR A 83 2.54 -9.86 1.92
CA THR A 83 1.53 -10.75 2.52
C THR A 83 0.41 -11.04 1.53
N ALA A 84 -0.11 -10.03 0.83
CA ALA A 84 -1.11 -10.20 -0.22
C ALA A 84 -0.61 -11.13 -1.34
N MET A 85 0.63 -10.94 -1.81
CA MET A 85 1.26 -11.77 -2.85
C MET A 85 1.33 -13.26 -2.51
N ARG A 86 1.31 -13.64 -1.23
CA ARG A 86 1.26 -15.05 -0.81
C ARG A 86 -0.07 -15.72 -1.11
N PHE A 87 -1.15 -14.94 -1.24
CA PHE A 87 -2.48 -15.43 -1.60
C PHE A 87 -2.73 -15.30 -3.10
N ASP A 88 -2.25 -14.22 -3.73
CA ASP A 88 -2.29 -14.03 -5.18
C ASP A 88 -1.02 -13.30 -5.66
N PRO A 89 -0.09 -14.00 -6.34
CA PRO A 89 1.14 -13.43 -6.87
C PRO A 89 0.94 -12.32 -7.91
N ALA A 90 -0.26 -12.16 -8.47
CA ALA A 90 -0.56 -11.08 -9.42
C ALA A 90 -0.74 -9.72 -8.72
N VAL A 91 -1.17 -9.70 -7.45
CA VAL A 91 -1.38 -8.47 -6.67
C VAL A 91 -0.06 -7.99 -6.09
N ARG A 92 0.65 -7.16 -6.85
CA ARG A 92 2.02 -6.70 -6.54
C ARG A 92 2.13 -5.23 -6.13
N SER A 93 1.02 -4.51 -6.03
CA SER A 93 1.02 -3.10 -5.63
C SER A 93 0.02 -2.85 -4.52
N ALA A 94 0.35 -1.92 -3.63
CA ALA A 94 -0.51 -1.48 -2.55
C ALA A 94 -0.21 -0.02 -2.21
N ALA A 95 -1.19 0.68 -1.65
CA ALA A 95 -1.01 2.01 -1.10
C ALA A 95 -1.83 2.20 0.17
N ASN A 96 -1.34 3.03 1.10
CA ASN A 96 -2.12 3.46 2.26
C ASN A 96 -2.66 4.88 2.06
N ILE A 97 -3.94 5.06 2.37
CA ILE A 97 -4.61 6.37 2.36
C ILE A 97 -5.16 6.69 3.75
N ARG A 98 -5.58 7.94 3.96
CA ARG A 98 -6.23 8.36 5.20
C ARG A 98 -7.53 7.58 5.41
N PHE A 99 -7.65 6.95 6.56
CA PHE A 99 -8.89 6.33 7.00
C PHE A 99 -9.95 7.39 7.36
N SER A 100 -11.19 7.11 6.97
CA SER A 100 -12.40 7.70 7.55
C SER A 100 -13.57 6.75 7.29
N GLU A 101 -14.57 6.73 8.17
CA GLU A 101 -15.78 5.92 7.94
C GLU A 101 -16.46 6.33 6.62
N ARG A 102 -16.48 7.63 6.29
CA ARG A 102 -17.01 8.12 5.02
C ARG A 102 -16.26 7.56 3.80
N ALA A 103 -14.94 7.40 3.89
CA ALA A 103 -14.17 6.80 2.81
C ALA A 103 -14.53 5.31 2.63
N VAL A 104 -14.72 4.57 3.72
CA VAL A 104 -15.15 3.16 3.67
C VAL A 104 -16.50 3.01 2.99
N GLU A 105 -17.48 3.86 3.33
CA GLU A 105 -18.79 3.88 2.68
C GLU A 105 -18.67 4.14 1.17
N LEU A 106 -17.92 5.18 0.78
CA LEU A 106 -17.70 5.53 -0.62
C LEU A 106 -17.05 4.39 -1.41
N LEU A 107 -16.05 3.72 -0.84
CA LEU A 107 -15.36 2.61 -1.50
C LEU A 107 -16.31 1.42 -1.70
N ARG A 108 -17.20 1.13 -0.73
CA ARG A 108 -18.26 0.11 -0.89
C ARG A 108 -19.28 0.51 -1.96
N ASP A 109 -19.70 1.77 -1.99
CA ASP A 109 -20.63 2.29 -3.01
C ASP A 109 -20.04 2.21 -4.43
N MET A 110 -18.71 2.23 -4.55
CA MET A 110 -17.98 1.99 -5.80
C MET A 110 -17.88 0.50 -6.20
N MET A 111 -18.58 -0.40 -5.48
CA MET A 111 -18.55 -1.86 -5.68
C MET A 111 -17.17 -2.48 -5.45
N LEU A 112 -16.28 -1.80 -4.71
CA LEU A 112 -15.00 -2.39 -4.30
C LEU A 112 -15.23 -3.38 -3.16
N GLU A 113 -14.45 -4.45 -3.17
CA GLU A 113 -14.45 -5.38 -2.05
C GLU A 113 -13.68 -4.78 -0.88
N VAL A 114 -14.40 -4.46 0.20
CA VAL A 114 -13.82 -3.83 1.40
C VAL A 114 -13.91 -4.77 2.59
N ARG A 115 -12.75 -5.21 3.10
CA ARG A 115 -12.64 -6.04 4.31
C ARG A 115 -11.90 -5.29 5.41
N SER A 116 -12.09 -5.71 6.66
CA SER A 116 -11.39 -5.13 7.81
C SER A 116 -10.95 -6.20 8.78
N PHE A 117 -9.95 -5.89 9.60
CA PHE A 117 -9.54 -6.72 10.72
C PHE A 117 -9.49 -5.90 12.01
N ASP A 118 -9.69 -6.60 13.13
CA ASP A 118 -9.58 -6.03 14.47
C ASP A 118 -8.22 -6.40 15.06
N ARG A 119 -7.43 -5.39 15.42
CA ARG A 119 -6.10 -5.59 16.02
C ARG A 119 -6.17 -6.21 17.41
N THR A 120 -7.30 -6.06 18.12
CA THR A 120 -7.49 -6.64 19.46
C THR A 120 -7.70 -8.16 19.43
N ALA A 121 -8.07 -8.71 18.26
CA ALA A 121 -8.23 -10.15 18.04
C ALA A 121 -6.90 -10.85 17.69
N GLU A 122 -5.78 -10.15 17.75
CA GLU A 122 -4.47 -10.67 17.38
C GLU A 122 -3.99 -11.78 18.35
N PRO A 123 -3.51 -12.93 17.85
CA PRO A 123 -2.86 -13.94 18.67
C PRO A 123 -1.50 -13.45 19.23
N PRO A 124 -1.12 -13.80 20.47
CA PRO A 124 0.18 -13.44 21.02
C PRO A 124 1.35 -13.92 20.13
N GLY A 125 2.31 -13.02 19.87
CA GLY A 125 3.56 -13.35 19.18
C GLY A 125 3.54 -13.27 17.65
N VAL A 126 2.46 -12.75 17.06
CA VAL A 126 2.38 -12.49 15.61
C VAL A 126 2.65 -11.00 15.34
N LYS A 127 2.93 -10.64 14.08
CA LYS A 127 2.97 -9.24 13.64
C LYS A 127 1.58 -8.83 13.17
N THR A 128 0.98 -7.85 13.84
CA THR A 128 -0.42 -7.42 13.69
C THR A 128 -0.87 -7.28 12.24
N MET A 129 -0.06 -6.60 11.42
CA MET A 129 -0.40 -6.29 10.03
C MET A 129 -0.35 -7.52 9.13
N ASP A 130 0.68 -8.35 9.28
CA ASP A 130 0.86 -9.55 8.45
C ASP A 130 -0.29 -10.54 8.74
N TRP A 131 -0.68 -10.67 10.01
CA TRP A 131 -1.83 -11.47 10.41
C TRP A 131 -3.15 -10.87 9.89
N GLY A 132 -3.40 -9.58 10.13
CA GLY A 132 -4.65 -8.92 9.76
C GLY A 132 -4.90 -8.96 8.26
N VAL A 133 -3.88 -8.64 7.45
CA VAL A 133 -3.95 -8.76 5.99
C VAL A 133 -4.19 -10.22 5.58
N ALA A 134 -3.47 -11.17 6.17
CA ALA A 134 -3.70 -12.59 5.88
C ALA A 134 -5.12 -13.06 6.24
N GLN A 135 -5.71 -12.59 7.34
CA GLN A 135 -7.12 -12.89 7.67
C GLN A 135 -8.05 -12.38 6.57
N CYS A 136 -7.82 -11.15 6.10
CA CYS A 136 -8.61 -10.53 5.06
C CYS A 136 -8.43 -11.16 3.67
N CYS A 137 -7.31 -11.84 3.40
CA CYS A 137 -7.03 -12.44 2.08
C CYS A 137 -7.42 -13.92 1.93
N ARG A 138 -7.97 -14.57 2.98
CA ARG A 138 -8.23 -16.02 2.96
C ARG A 138 -9.20 -16.47 1.87
N ASP A 139 -10.24 -15.68 1.60
CA ASP A 139 -11.28 -15.98 0.61
C ASP A 139 -11.11 -15.10 -0.64
N GLY A 140 -9.87 -14.88 -1.07
CA GLY A 140 -9.51 -13.93 -2.13
C GLY A 140 -9.00 -12.60 -1.58
N ILE A 141 -8.27 -11.84 -2.41
CA ILE A 141 -7.69 -10.55 -2.01
C ILE A 141 -8.71 -9.44 -2.27
N PRO A 142 -9.16 -8.71 -1.23
CA PRO A 142 -10.06 -7.58 -1.40
C PRO A 142 -9.33 -6.38 -2.02
N ASP A 143 -10.08 -5.47 -2.65
CA ASP A 143 -9.54 -4.21 -3.16
C ASP A 143 -9.04 -3.29 -2.02
N VAL A 144 -9.70 -3.35 -0.87
CA VAL A 144 -9.43 -2.48 0.28
C VAL A 144 -9.42 -3.27 1.58
N ILE A 145 -8.36 -3.06 2.37
CA ILE A 145 -8.24 -3.54 3.76
C ILE A 145 -8.10 -2.32 4.67
N PHE A 146 -8.87 -2.26 5.75
CA PHE A 146 -8.71 -1.24 6.77
C PHE A 146 -8.77 -1.79 8.20
N ASP A 147 -8.24 -1.01 9.14
CA ASP A 147 -8.37 -1.22 10.58
C ASP A 147 -8.70 0.14 11.25
N ARG A 148 -9.14 0.11 12.52
CA ARG A 148 -9.58 1.31 13.27
C ARG A 148 -8.54 1.86 14.24
N GLY A 149 -7.30 1.38 14.18
CA GLY A 149 -6.25 1.72 15.14
C GLY A 149 -6.10 0.67 16.22
#